data_AF-A0A3D1RK20-F1
#
_entry.id   AF-A0A3D1RK20-F1
#
_cell.length_a   1.000
_cell.length_b   1.000
_cell.length_c   1.000
_cell.angle_alpha   90.00
_cell.angle_beta   90.00
_cell.angle_gamma   90.00
#
_symmetry.space_group_name_H-M   'P 1'
#
loop_
_entity.id
_entity.type
_entity.pdbx_description
1 polymer ?
#
loop_
_entity_poly.entity_id
_entity_poly.type
_entity_poly.pdbx_seq_one_letter_code
_entity_poly.pdbx_strand_id
1 'polypeptide(L)'
;MKTFTKKIIIILLFFILLFNIFNISYCFFDSTPKIVTKLNDAFTKIEEWLLKLATPAAAVAVGTGVFMKKFSFGDEERIRIAKKLIRSSLFSYGFILAIDLILSAIKTLIV
;
A
#
# COMPACT_ATOMS: atom_id res chain seq x y z
N MET A 1 40.00 -45.07 30.81
CA MET A 1 39.88 -44.15 29.66
C MET A 1 38.50 -44.13 28.98
N LYS A 2 37.71 -45.21 28.96
CA LYS A 2 36.38 -45.26 28.29
C LYS A 2 35.24 -44.48 28.99
N THR A 3 35.29 -44.31 30.31
CA THR A 3 34.28 -43.58 31.09
C THR A 3 34.40 -42.05 30.95
N PHE A 4 35.63 -41.56 30.80
CA PHE A 4 35.92 -40.13 30.60
C PHE A 4 35.47 -39.64 29.21
N THR A 5 35.70 -40.43 28.16
CA THR A 5 35.21 -40.15 26.81
C THR A 5 33.68 -40.12 26.73
N LYS A 6 32.98 -41.02 27.43
CA LYS A 6 31.50 -41.00 27.51
C LYS A 6 30.97 -39.72 28.17
N LYS A 7 31.61 -39.21 29.23
CA LYS A 7 31.23 -37.93 29.87
C LYS A 7 31.41 -36.73 28.93
N ILE A 8 32.51 -36.70 28.17
CA ILE A 8 32.77 -35.64 27.17
C ILE A 8 31.71 -35.65 26.07
N ILE A 9 31.34 -36.84 25.56
CA ILE A 9 30.30 -36.99 24.53
C ILE A 9 28.94 -36.48 25.04
N ILE A 10 28.59 -36.75 26.30
CA ILE A 10 27.34 -36.27 26.91
C ILE A 10 27.33 -34.74 27.04
N ILE A 11 28.45 -34.14 27.43
CA ILE A 11 28.59 -32.67 27.52
C ILE A 11 28.46 -32.02 26.15
N LEU A 12 29.07 -32.62 25.11
CA LEU A 12 28.96 -32.13 23.73
C LEU A 12 27.52 -32.20 23.22
N LEU A 13 26.82 -33.30 23.50
CA LEU A 13 25.42 -33.49 23.14
C LEU A 13 24.50 -32.46 23.81
N PHE A 14 24.78 -32.15 25.09
CA PHE A 14 24.06 -31.11 25.82
C PHE A 14 24.27 -29.72 25.21
N PHE A 15 25.50 -29.40 24.78
CA PHE A 15 25.81 -28.15 24.10
C PHE A 15 25.11 -28.02 22.74
N ILE A 16 25.05 -29.11 21.97
CA ILE A 16 24.27 -29.18 20.72
C ILE A 16 22.78 -28.92 20.99
N LEU A 17 22.23 -29.50 22.05
CA LEU A 17 20.82 -29.32 22.41
C LEU A 17 20.52 -27.86 22.77
N LEU A 18 21.41 -27.24 23.55
CA LEU A 18 21.29 -25.83 23.96
C LEU A 18 21.34 -24.89 22.75
N PHE A 19 22.23 -25.17 21.79
CA PHE A 19 22.35 -24.41 20.55
C PHE A 19 21.08 -24.50 19.68
N ASN A 20 20.45 -25.68 19.60
CA ASN A 20 19.20 -25.85 18.86
C ASN A 20 18.02 -25.09 19.50
N ILE A 21 17.94 -25.05 20.85
CA ILE A 21 16.92 -24.28 21.57
C ILE A 21 17.08 -22.77 21.32
N PHE A 22 18.32 -22.28 21.28
CA PHE A 22 18.60 -20.88 21.01
C PHE A 22 18.22 -20.46 19.58
N ASN A 23 18.49 -21.32 18.59
CA ASN A 23 18.10 -21.07 17.19
C ASN A 23 16.58 -21.11 16.97
N ILE A 24 15.87 -21.99 17.71
CA ILE A 24 14.41 -22.04 17.69
C ILE A 24 13.80 -20.72 18.18
N SER A 25 14.35 -20.12 19.24
CA SER A 25 13.86 -18.83 19.73
C SER A 25 13.98 -17.73 18.69
N TYR A 26 15.08 -17.64 17.93
CA TYR A 26 15.24 -16.64 16.87
C TYR A 26 14.21 -16.75 15.73
N CYS A 27 13.76 -17.96 15.41
CA CYS A 27 12.75 -18.19 14.38
C CYS A 27 11.36 -17.66 14.79
N PHE A 28 11.07 -17.55 16.10
CA PHE A 28 9.79 -17.03 16.60
C PHE A 28 9.70 -15.50 16.70
N PHE A 29 10.83 -14.78 16.56
CA PHE A 29 10.86 -13.31 16.65
C PHE A 29 10.76 -12.58 15.30
N ASP A 30 10.49 -13.30 14.21
CA ASP A 30 10.30 -12.74 12.85
C ASP A 30 8.85 -12.25 12.58
N SER A 31 8.07 -12.01 13.64
CA SER A 31 6.79 -11.32 13.46
C SER A 31 7.09 -9.84 13.27
N THR A 32 6.88 -9.32 12.06
CA THR A 32 6.76 -7.88 11.83
C THR A 32 5.92 -7.26 12.95
N PRO A 33 6.39 -6.18 13.61
CA PRO A 33 5.74 -5.67 14.80
C PRO A 33 4.28 -5.38 14.51
N LYS A 34 3.37 -5.98 15.30
CA LYS A 34 1.91 -5.96 15.12
C LYS A 34 1.31 -4.56 14.94
N ILE A 35 2.04 -3.53 15.37
CA ILE A 35 1.70 -2.11 15.20
C ILE A 35 1.91 -1.66 13.75
N VAL A 36 3.04 -2.02 13.14
CA VAL A 36 3.38 -1.64 11.76
C VAL A 36 2.43 -2.30 10.77
N THR A 37 2.06 -3.56 10.99
CA THR A 37 1.09 -4.26 10.13
C THR A 37 -0.28 -3.61 10.18
N LYS A 38 -0.81 -3.35 11.39
CA LYS A 38 -2.10 -2.65 11.55
C LYS A 38 -2.13 -1.25 10.93
N LEU A 39 -1.01 -0.53 11.04
CA LEU A 39 -0.89 0.82 10.48
C LEU A 39 -0.89 0.77 8.95
N ASN A 40 -0.14 -0.16 8.34
CA ASN A 40 -0.16 -0.38 6.90
C ASN A 40 -1.54 -0.81 6.38
N ASP A 41 -2.23 -1.70 7.10
CA ASP A 41 -3.60 -2.12 6.76
C ASP A 41 -4.58 -0.94 6.79
N ALA A 42 -4.45 -0.05 7.78
CA ALA A 42 -5.29 1.13 7.90
C ALA A 42 -5.05 2.10 6.72
N PHE A 43 -3.79 2.36 6.37
CA PHE A 43 -3.47 3.21 5.22
C PHE A 43 -3.93 2.61 3.90
N THR A 44 -3.78 1.30 3.71
CA THR A 44 -4.28 0.60 2.51
C THR A 44 -5.80 0.72 2.38
N LYS A 45 -6.53 0.61 3.49
CA LYS A 45 -7.98 0.85 3.49
C LYS A 45 -8.33 2.28 3.13
N ILE A 46 -7.61 3.27 3.66
CA ILE A 46 -7.86 4.68 3.34
C ILE A 46 -7.61 4.95 1.85
N GLU A 47 -6.53 4.40 1.29
CA GLU A 47 -6.19 4.46 -0.13
C GLU A 47 -7.33 3.92 -1.00
N GLU A 48 -7.85 2.72 -0.70
CA GLU A 48 -8.98 2.13 -1.42
C GLU A 48 -10.25 2.99 -1.37
N TRP A 49 -10.54 3.58 -0.22
CA TRP A 49 -11.70 4.46 -0.06
C TRP A 49 -11.53 5.75 -0.87
N LEU A 50 -10.33 6.34 -0.88
CA LEU A 50 -10.03 7.53 -1.67
C LEU A 50 -10.15 7.26 -3.18
N LEU A 51 -9.64 6.12 -3.66
CA LEU A 51 -9.75 5.73 -5.07
C LEU A 51 -11.22 5.54 -5.50
N LYS A 52 -12.01 4.87 -4.66
CA LYS A 52 -13.45 4.70 -4.90
C LYS A 52 -14.21 6.02 -4.96
N LEU A 53 -13.82 7.01 -4.15
CA LEU A 53 -14.41 8.34 -4.14
C LEU A 53 -13.92 9.23 -5.29
N ALA A 54 -12.69 9.04 -5.77
CA ALA A 54 -12.10 9.85 -6.83
C ALA A 54 -12.90 9.76 -8.15
N THR A 55 -13.39 8.56 -8.50
CA THR A 55 -14.17 8.33 -9.73
C THR A 55 -15.49 9.12 -9.78
N PRO A 56 -16.41 9.00 -8.80
CA PRO A 56 -17.63 9.80 -8.79
C PRO A 56 -17.35 11.29 -8.64
N ALA A 57 -16.34 11.70 -7.86
CA ALA A 57 -15.95 13.11 -7.74
C ALA A 57 -15.51 13.70 -9.08
N ALA A 58 -14.69 12.98 -9.85
CA ALA A 58 -14.27 13.39 -11.18
C ALA A 58 -15.46 13.43 -12.16
N ALA A 59 -16.36 12.45 -12.11
CA ALA A 59 -17.56 12.41 -12.93
C ALA A 59 -18.48 13.63 -12.66
N VAL A 60 -18.71 13.97 -11.38
CA VAL A 60 -19.51 15.14 -10.99
C VAL A 60 -18.83 16.44 -11.44
N ALA A 61 -17.52 16.57 -11.28
CA ALA A 61 -16.80 17.76 -11.72
C ALA A 61 -16.86 17.92 -13.24
N VAL A 62 -16.63 16.85 -14.01
CA VAL A 62 -16.77 16.89 -15.47
C VAL A 62 -18.22 17.20 -15.88
N GLY A 63 -19.21 16.57 -15.23
CA GLY A 63 -20.62 16.82 -15.48
C GLY A 63 -21.02 18.27 -15.26
N THR A 64 -20.64 18.85 -14.11
CA THR A 64 -20.89 20.28 -13.81
C THR A 64 -20.18 21.20 -14.79
N GLY A 65 -18.95 20.89 -15.20
CA GLY A 65 -18.23 21.63 -16.24
C GLY A 65 -18.94 21.58 -17.59
N VAL A 66 -19.45 20.42 -18.01
CA VAL A 66 -20.23 20.29 -19.26
C VAL A 66 -21.52 21.10 -19.18
N PHE A 67 -22.23 21.05 -18.06
CA PHE A 67 -23.43 21.86 -17.84
C PHE A 67 -23.11 23.36 -17.87
N MET A 68 -22.04 23.79 -17.19
CA MET A 68 -21.64 25.20 -17.17
C MET A 68 -21.27 25.71 -18.57
N LYS A 69 -20.67 24.86 -19.42
CA LYS A 69 -20.40 25.18 -20.83
C LYS A 69 -21.70 25.29 -21.65
N LYS A 70 -22.66 24.37 -21.46
CA LYS A 70 -23.94 24.35 -22.19
C LYS A 70 -24.87 25.50 -21.79
N PHE A 71 -24.93 25.83 -20.50
CA PHE A 71 -25.78 26.89 -19.94
C PHE A 71 -25.08 28.23 -19.80
N SER A 72 -23.94 28.42 -20.47
CA SER A 72 -23.19 29.68 -20.44
C SER A 72 -23.82 30.80 -21.27
N PHE A 73 -24.81 30.48 -22.12
CA PHE A 73 -25.50 31.43 -23.01
C PHE A 73 -24.57 32.35 -23.83
N GLY A 74 -23.39 31.86 -24.20
CA GLY A 74 -22.40 32.62 -24.99
C GLY A 74 -21.40 33.45 -24.18
N ASP A 75 -21.48 33.46 -22.85
CA ASP A 75 -20.46 34.09 -21.99
C ASP A 75 -19.12 33.35 -22.13
N GLU A 76 -18.14 34.01 -22.76
CA GLU A 76 -16.83 33.43 -23.03
C GLU A 76 -16.04 33.11 -21.76
N GLU A 77 -16.22 33.90 -20.70
CA GLU A 77 -15.47 33.73 -19.45
C GLU A 77 -15.92 32.45 -18.74
N ARG A 78 -17.23 32.25 -18.63
CA ARG A 78 -17.83 31.02 -18.09
C ARG A 78 -17.48 29.79 -18.94
N ILE A 79 -17.47 29.89 -20.26
CA ILE A 79 -17.04 28.80 -21.15
C ILE A 79 -15.56 28.45 -20.93
N ARG A 80 -14.70 29.45 -20.71
CA ARG A 80 -13.27 29.25 -20.43
C ARG A 80 -13.07 28.53 -19.10
N ILE A 81 -13.76 28.95 -18.05
CA ILE A 81 -13.70 28.30 -16.74
C ILE A 81 -14.21 26.86 -16.83
N ALA A 82 -15.32 26.62 -17.54
CA ALA A 82 -15.88 25.29 -17.73
C ALA A 82 -14.89 24.35 -18.43
N LYS A 83 -14.23 24.80 -19.52
CA LYS A 83 -13.20 24.02 -20.20
C LYS A 83 -12.00 23.73 -19.29
N LYS A 84 -11.56 24.71 -18.49
CA LYS A 84 -10.48 24.55 -17.51
C LYS A 84 -10.85 23.51 -16.46
N LEU A 85 -12.07 23.56 -15.93
CA LEU A 85 -12.58 22.63 -14.93
C LEU A 85 -12.64 21.20 -15.47
N ILE A 86 -13.22 20.97 -16.66
CA ILE A 86 -13.26 19.65 -17.31
C ILE A 86 -11.84 19.09 -17.50
N ARG A 87 -10.92 19.90 -18.07
CA ARG A 87 -9.54 19.46 -18.33
C ARG A 87 -8.81 19.13 -17.04
N SER A 88 -8.96 19.97 -16.02
CA SER A 88 -8.33 19.76 -14.73
C SER A 88 -8.85 18.50 -14.04
N SER A 89 -10.16 18.27 -14.04
CA SER A 89 -10.77 17.10 -13.41
C SER A 89 -10.35 15.80 -14.10
N LEU A 90 -10.32 15.78 -15.44
CA LEU A 90 -9.86 14.61 -16.21
C LEU A 90 -8.37 14.33 -15.98
N PHE A 91 -7.53 15.38 -15.97
CA PHE A 91 -6.11 15.24 -15.71
C PHE A 91 -5.83 14.69 -14.31
N SER A 92 -6.44 15.28 -13.27
CA SER A 92 -6.25 14.83 -11.88
C SER A 92 -6.72 13.38 -11.68
N TYR A 93 -7.85 12.99 -12.27
CA TYR A 93 -8.34 11.62 -12.17
C TYR A 93 -7.41 10.62 -12.87
N GLY A 94 -6.96 10.93 -14.09
CA GLY A 94 -5.99 10.10 -14.81
C GLY A 94 -4.66 9.97 -14.05
N PHE A 95 -4.22 11.05 -13.39
CA PHE A 95 -3.02 11.02 -12.56
C PHE A 95 -3.15 10.11 -11.33
N ILE A 96 -4.30 10.16 -10.63
CA ILE A 96 -4.59 9.28 -9.50
C ILE A 96 -4.56 7.81 -9.95
N LEU A 97 -5.19 7.49 -11.08
CA LEU A 97 -5.17 6.13 -11.65
C LEU A 97 -3.78 5.66 -12.05
N ALA A 98 -2.95 6.55 -12.61
CA ALA A 98 -1.58 6.21 -12.98
C ALA A 98 -0.72 5.87 -11.75
N ILE A 99 -0.87 6.62 -10.65
CA ILE A 99 -0.17 6.31 -9.39
C ILE A 99 -0.63 4.97 -8.84
N ASP A 100 -1.93 4.71 -8.81
CA ASP A 100 -2.49 3.43 -8.33
C ASP A 100 -1.94 2.25 -9.14
N LEU A 101 -1.85 2.40 -10.47
CA LEU A 101 -1.27 1.38 -11.36
C LEU A 101 0.21 1.15 -11.08
N ILE A 102 1.01 2.21 -10.90
CA ILE A 102 2.44 2.10 -10.56
C ILE A 102 2.61 1.41 -9.21
N LEU A 103 1.82 1.81 -8.20
CA LEU A 103 1.88 1.21 -6.87
C LEU A 103 1.50 -0.28 -6.90
N SER A 104 0.45 -0.63 -7.64
CA SER A 104 0.04 -2.02 -7.86
C SER A 104 1.13 -2.83 -8.57
N ALA A 105 1.82 -2.25 -9.56
CA ALA A 105 2.93 -2.90 -10.24
C ALA A 105 4.13 -3.14 -9.30
N ILE A 106 4.48 -2.16 -8.46
CA ILE A 106 5.54 -2.30 -7.45
C ILE A 106 5.20 -3.41 -6.45
N LYS A 107 3.96 -3.42 -5.93
CA LYS A 107 3.48 -4.46 -4.99
C LYS A 107 3.55 -5.85 -5.63
N THR A 108 3.20 -5.98 -6.91
CA THR A 108 3.27 -7.25 -7.66
C THR A 108 4.71 -7.73 -7.88
N LEU A 109 5.67 -6.81 -7.99
CA LEU A 109 7.07 -7.13 -8.31
C LEU A 109 7.93 -7.43 -7.08
N ILE A 110 7.50 -6.98 -5.89
CA ILE A 110 8.16 -7.25 -4.60
C ILE A 110 7.71 -8.60 -3.98
N VAL A 111 6.54 -9.11 -4.40
CA VAL A 111 6.11 -10.49 -4.14
C VAL A 111 6.92 -11.45 -5.01
#